data_AF-R0HHX5-F1
#
_entry.id   AF-R0HHX5-F1
#
_cell.length_a   1.000
_cell.length_b   1.000
_cell.length_c   1.000
_cell.angle_alpha   90.00
_cell.angle_beta   90.00
_cell.angle_gamma   90.00
#
_symmetry.space_group_name_H-M   'P 1'
#
loop_
_entity.id
_entity.type
_entity.pdbx_description
1 polymer ?
#
loop_
_entity_poly.entity_id
_entity_poly.type
_entity_poly.pdbx_seq_one_letter_code
_entity_poly.pdbx_strand_id
1 'polypeptide(L)'
;MDLFVMVVRASGIGDGGEKKYNYKVRAWTNQDDPRQTKITTNSDPEFREVLHLPQHKAASFLNLELFSVNPTDTDRFFIGRANTALPMKTNANVYRKIKLENLDTIGNIVTVGYLQVYLGLETG
;
A
#
# COMPACT_ATOMS: atom_id res chain seq x y z
N MET A 1 6.95 -9.56 17.76
CA MET A 1 7.36 -9.53 16.34
C MET A 1 6.64 -8.37 15.69
N ASP A 2 7.37 -7.51 14.99
CA ASP A 2 6.82 -6.36 14.27
C ASP A 2 7.09 -6.53 12.77
N LEU A 3 6.11 -6.16 11.94
CA LEU A 3 6.25 -6.15 10.49
C LEU A 3 6.51 -4.71 10.04
N PHE A 4 7.65 -4.51 9.43
CA PHE A 4 8.07 -3.26 8.84
C PHE A 4 7.66 -3.26 7.38
N VAL A 5 6.91 -2.24 6.99
CA VAL A 5 6.48 -2.04 5.61
C VAL A 5 6.94 -0.67 5.17
N MET A 6 8.03 -0.60 4.41
CA MET A 6 8.40 0.64 3.74
C MET A 6 7.63 0.74 2.43
N VAL A 7 6.68 1.66 2.36
CA VAL A 7 6.01 2.00 1.10
C VAL A 7 6.92 2.95 0.33
N VAL A 8 7.51 2.49 -0.78
CA VAL A 8 8.45 3.30 -1.57
C VAL A 8 7.67 4.26 -2.45
N ARG A 9 6.87 3.71 -3.37
CA ARG A 9 6.04 4.47 -4.31
C ARG A 9 4.89 3.65 -4.87
N ALA A 10 3.92 4.34 -5.46
CA ALA A 10 3.03 3.75 -6.44
C ALA A 10 3.48 4.14 -7.86
N SER A 11 3.29 3.24 -8.82
CA SER A 11 3.71 3.45 -10.21
C SER A 11 2.67 2.95 -11.20
N GLY A 12 2.51 3.65 -12.32
CA GLY A 12 1.46 3.35 -13.29
C GLY A 12 0.07 3.67 -12.73
N ILE A 13 0.02 4.56 -11.74
CA ILE A 13 -1.21 5.08 -11.13
C ILE A 13 -1.46 6.44 -11.77
N GLY A 14 -2.44 6.54 -12.66
CA GLY A 14 -2.80 7.81 -13.30
C GLY A 14 -3.21 7.64 -14.75
N ASP A 15 -3.87 8.66 -15.28
CA ASP A 15 -4.27 8.82 -16.68
C ASP A 15 -3.11 9.21 -17.61
N GLY A 16 -1.87 9.19 -17.10
CA GLY A 16 -0.69 9.72 -17.79
C GLY A 16 -0.62 11.26 -17.83
N GLY A 17 -1.47 11.96 -17.07
CA GLY A 17 -1.62 13.42 -17.10
C GLY A 17 -0.78 14.20 -16.08
N GLU A 18 -0.65 15.51 -16.34
CA GLU A 18 0.03 16.52 -15.49
C GLU A 18 -0.66 16.81 -14.15
N LYS A 19 -1.81 16.18 -13.89
CA LYS A 19 -2.63 16.45 -12.70
C LYS A 19 -1.99 15.80 -11.48
N LYS A 20 -1.70 16.64 -10.47
CA LYS A 20 -1.23 16.20 -9.17
C LYS A 20 -2.43 15.81 -8.31
N TYR A 21 -2.48 14.55 -7.91
CA TYR A 21 -3.44 14.05 -6.93
C TYR A 21 -2.72 13.82 -5.60
N ASN A 22 -3.50 13.79 -4.52
CA ASN A 22 -2.99 13.41 -3.22
C ASN A 22 -3.27 11.94 -2.96
N TYR A 23 -2.29 11.22 -2.45
CA TYR A 23 -2.37 9.79 -2.24
C TYR A 23 -1.99 9.39 -0.82
N LYS A 24 -2.59 8.29 -0.36
CA LYS A 24 -2.16 7.59 0.85
C LYS A 24 -2.28 6.08 0.66
N VAL A 25 -1.42 5.33 1.34
CA VAL A 25 -1.51 3.87 1.42
C VAL A 25 -1.95 3.48 2.81
N ARG A 26 -2.94 2.60 2.90
CA ARG A 26 -3.35 1.92 4.13
C ARG A 26 -2.84 0.48 4.09
N ALA A 27 -2.12 0.07 5.12
CA ALA A 27 -1.52 -1.25 5.26
C ALA A 27 -2.14 -1.97 6.46
N TRP A 28 -2.43 -3.26 6.31
CA TRP A 28 -2.89 -4.10 7.43
C TRP A 28 -2.62 -5.58 7.19
N THR A 29 -2.28 -6.29 8.26
CA THR A 29 -2.33 -7.76 8.34
C THR A 29 -3.56 -8.23 9.12
N ASN A 30 -4.04 -7.40 10.06
CA ASN A 30 -5.34 -7.49 10.72
C ASN A 30 -6.15 -6.21 10.41
N GLN A 31 -7.36 -6.37 9.86
CA GLN A 31 -8.17 -5.24 9.39
C GLN A 31 -8.58 -4.27 10.51
N ASP A 32 -8.62 -4.75 11.76
CA ASP A 32 -8.97 -3.95 12.95
C ASP A 32 -7.88 -2.96 13.40
N ASP A 33 -6.62 -3.16 13.01
CA ASP A 33 -5.50 -2.26 13.35
C ASP A 33 -4.72 -1.84 12.08
N PRO A 34 -5.32 -1.03 11.19
CA PRO A 34 -4.64 -0.56 10.00
C PRO A 34 -3.68 0.59 10.30
N ARG A 35 -2.53 0.59 9.62
CA ARG A 35 -1.60 1.72 9.56
C ARG A 35 -1.75 2.44 8.23
N GLN A 36 -1.43 3.72 8.19
CA GLN A 36 -1.49 4.49 6.95
C GLN A 36 -0.29 5.40 6.82
N THR A 37 0.15 5.62 5.58
CA THR A 37 1.15 6.65 5.28
C THR A 37 0.56 8.05 5.47
N LYS A 38 1.43 9.04 5.57
CA LYS A 38 1.12 10.43 5.30
C LYS A 38 0.62 10.58 3.86
N ILE A 39 -0.06 11.70 3.64
CA ILE A 39 -0.54 12.09 2.32
C ILE A 39 0.65 12.64 1.53
N THR A 40 0.84 12.17 0.29
CA THR A 40 1.85 12.66 -0.66
C THR A 40 1.20 13.16 -1.94
N THR A 41 1.79 14.16 -2.58
CA THR A 41 1.24 14.82 -3.78
C THR A 41 2.24 14.68 -4.93
N ASN A 42 1.96 13.80 -5.89
CA ASN A 42 2.82 13.62 -7.07
C ASN A 42 2.09 12.92 -8.23
N SER A 43 2.66 12.90 -9.43
CA SER A 43 2.14 12.09 -10.56
C SER A 43 2.38 10.58 -10.32
N ASP A 44 3.58 10.21 -9.86
CA ASP A 44 3.88 8.92 -9.25
C ASP A 44 4.20 9.14 -7.76
N PRO A 45 3.29 8.83 -6.82
CA PRO A 45 3.46 9.17 -5.42
C PRO A 45 4.63 8.40 -4.79
N GLU A 46 5.65 9.13 -4.34
CA GLU A 46 6.69 8.61 -3.47
C GLU A 46 6.29 8.85 -2.01
N PHE A 47 6.30 7.78 -1.22
CA PHE A 47 5.95 7.84 0.21
C PHE A 47 7.23 7.76 1.05
N ARG A 48 8.09 6.79 0.76
CA ARG A 48 9.33 6.47 1.50
C ARG A 48 9.14 6.39 3.02
N GLU A 49 7.95 5.96 3.43
CA GLU A 49 7.54 5.89 4.83
C GLU A 49 7.52 4.45 5.31
N VAL A 50 8.01 4.23 6.52
CA VAL A 50 8.01 2.94 7.19
C VAL A 50 6.78 2.87 8.10
N LEU A 51 5.92 1.88 7.84
CA LEU A 51 4.80 1.55 8.69
C LEU A 51 5.17 0.35 9.57
N HIS A 52 4.91 0.47 10.86
CA HIS A 52 5.11 -0.59 11.86
C HIS A 52 3.78 -1.25 12.14
N LEU A 53 3.66 -2.54 11.82
CA LEU A 53 2.46 -3.34 12.00
C LEU A 53 2.72 -4.43 13.03
N PRO A 54 2.25 -4.25 14.30
CA PRO A 54 2.40 -5.25 15.34
C PRO A 54 1.72 -6.58 14.95
N GLN A 55 2.46 -7.68 14.98
CA GLN A 55 1.93 -9.01 14.64
C GLN A 55 1.42 -9.74 15.90
N HIS A 56 0.37 -9.21 16.53
CA HIS A 56 -0.26 -9.81 17.72
C HIS A 56 -1.06 -11.09 17.41
N LYS A 57 -1.52 -11.22 16.15
CA LYS A 57 -2.19 -12.41 15.63
C LYS A 57 -1.40 -12.94 14.45
N ALA A 58 -1.40 -14.26 14.26
CA ALA A 58 -0.78 -14.86 13.08
C ALA A 58 -1.50 -14.38 11.81
N ALA A 59 -0.74 -13.88 10.84
CA ALA A 59 -1.22 -13.47 9.54
C ALA A 59 -0.33 -14.05 8.45
N SER A 60 -0.92 -14.43 7.32
CA SER A 60 -0.17 -14.97 6.17
C SER A 60 0.09 -13.92 5.10
N PHE A 61 -0.70 -12.85 5.08
CA PHE A 61 -0.67 -11.84 4.04
C PHE A 61 -0.71 -10.43 4.61
N LEU A 62 -0.06 -9.52 3.89
CA LEU A 62 -0.18 -8.08 4.04
C LEU A 62 -1.13 -7.57 2.94
N ASN A 63 -2.10 -6.76 3.35
CA ASN A 63 -2.97 -6.01 2.45
C ASN A 63 -2.54 -4.54 2.42
N LEU A 64 -2.50 -3.98 1.23
CA LEU A 64 -2.16 -2.58 0.96
C LEU A 64 -3.24 -1.98 0.07
N GLU A 65 -3.87 -0.90 0.50
CA GLU A 65 -4.91 -0.20 -0.25
C GLU A 65 -4.41 1.21 -0.58
N LEU A 66 -4.46 1.58 -1.86
CA LEU A 66 -4.12 2.93 -2.32
C LEU A 66 -5.40 3.74 -2.49
N PHE A 67 -5.38 4.96 -1.95
CA PHE A 67 -6.49 5.90 -2.08
C PHE A 67 -6.01 7.22 -2.67
N SER A 68 -6.85 7.83 -3.51
CA SER A 68 -6.79 9.26 -3.80
C SER A 68 -7.59 10.02 -2.73
N VAL A 69 -7.06 11.14 -2.27
CA VAL A 69 -7.71 12.02 -1.29
C VAL A 69 -7.82 13.43 -1.86
N ASN A 70 -8.92 14.13 -1.60
CA ASN A 70 -9.02 15.55 -1.95
C ASN A 70 -8.67 16.42 -0.74
N PRO A 71 -8.07 17.62 -0.91
CA PRO A 71 -7.74 18.51 0.20
C PRO A 71 -8.97 18.96 1.00
N THR A 72 -10.12 19.05 0.32
CA THR A 72 -11.39 19.56 0.86
C THR A 72 -12.36 18.47 1.26
N ASP A 73 -12.06 17.21 0.96
CA ASP A 73 -13.03 16.13 1.05
C ASP A 73 -12.43 14.91 1.74
N THR A 74 -13.08 14.47 2.80
CA THR A 74 -12.76 13.20 3.49
C THR A 74 -13.13 11.98 2.64
N ASP A 75 -13.75 12.18 1.48
CA ASP A 75 -14.09 11.15 0.51
C ASP A 75 -12.83 10.53 -0.09
N ARG A 76 -12.50 9.34 0.44
CA ARG A 76 -11.41 8.48 0.01
C ARG A 76 -11.83 7.75 -1.26
N PHE A 77 -11.29 8.13 -2.41
CA PHE A 77 -11.47 7.35 -3.63
C PHE A 77 -10.53 6.14 -3.59
N PHE A 78 -11.11 4.94 -3.52
CA PHE A 78 -10.36 3.69 -3.59
C PHE A 78 -9.82 3.47 -5.01
N ILE A 79 -8.50 3.39 -5.15
CA ILE A 79 -7.85 3.15 -6.44
C ILE A 79 -7.67 1.66 -6.68
N GLY A 80 -7.22 0.93 -5.66
CA GLY A 80 -7.05 -0.51 -5.74
C GLY A 80 -6.38 -1.10 -4.51
N ARG A 81 -6.31 -2.42 -4.49
CA ARG A 81 -5.70 -3.21 -3.41
C ARG A 81 -4.58 -4.08 -3.97
N ALA A 82 -3.51 -4.18 -3.20
CA ALA A 82 -2.40 -5.10 -3.40
C ALA A 82 -2.35 -6.07 -2.21
N ASN A 83 -2.11 -7.34 -2.49
CA ASN A 83 -1.95 -8.38 -1.49
C ASN A 83 -0.61 -9.09 -1.70
N THR A 84 0.10 -9.40 -0.62
CA THR A 84 1.40 -10.06 -0.70
C THR A 84 1.64 -10.92 0.54
N ALA A 85 2.24 -12.09 0.37
CA ALA A 85 2.58 -12.96 1.49
C ALA A 85 3.62 -12.31 2.42
N LEU A 86 3.56 -12.55 3.72
CA LEU A 86 4.60 -12.07 4.63
C LEU A 86 5.97 -12.72 4.31
N PRO A 87 7.11 -12.03 4.54
CA PRO A 87 8.42 -12.66 4.39
C PRO A 87 8.59 -13.78 5.42
N MET A 88 9.22 -14.89 5.04
CA MET A 88 9.41 -16.04 5.94
C MET A 88 10.67 -15.90 6.82
N LYS A 89 11.65 -15.10 6.40
CA LYS A 89 12.91 -14.90 7.13
C LYS A 89 12.79 -13.64 7.99
N THR A 90 13.15 -13.77 9.26
CA THR A 90 13.34 -12.63 10.17
C THR A 90 14.65 -11.90 9.87
N ASN A 91 14.72 -10.61 10.19
CA ASN A 91 15.90 -9.74 10.04
C ASN A 91 16.43 -9.62 8.60
N ALA A 92 15.55 -9.80 7.61
CA ALA A 92 15.85 -9.59 6.20
C ALA A 92 14.78 -8.71 5.56
N ASN A 93 15.21 -7.76 4.71
CA ASN A 93 14.32 -6.90 3.95
C ASN A 93 14.11 -7.48 2.54
N VAL A 94 12.84 -7.63 2.14
CA VAL A 94 12.46 -8.14 0.83
C VAL A 94 11.76 -7.03 0.04
N TYR A 95 12.36 -6.66 -1.10
CA TYR A 95 11.70 -5.78 -2.06
C TYR A 95 10.61 -6.53 -2.82
N ARG A 96 9.44 -5.92 -2.99
CA ARG A 96 8.36 -6.43 -3.83
C ARG A 96 7.71 -5.32 -4.66
N LYS A 97 7.48 -5.62 -5.94
CA LYS A 97 6.58 -4.87 -6.81
C LYS A 97 5.29 -5.67 -6.94
N ILE A 98 4.21 -5.16 -6.37
CA ILE A 98 2.94 -5.86 -6.20
C ILE A 98 1.89 -5.20 -7.10
N LYS A 99 1.10 -6.00 -7.81
CA LYS A 99 -0.01 -5.49 -8.61
C LYS A 99 -1.04 -4.82 -7.71
N LEU A 100 -1.50 -3.65 -8.13
CA LEU A 100 -2.64 -2.97 -7.56
C LEU A 100 -3.86 -3.31 -8.42
N GLU A 101 -4.86 -3.92 -7.81
CA GLU A 101 -6.02 -4.46 -8.52
C GLU A 101 -7.31 -3.78 -8.05
N ASN A 102 -8.24 -3.57 -8.98
CA ASN A 102 -9.58 -3.05 -8.71
C ASN A 102 -10.57 -3.66 -9.70
N LEU A 103 -11.86 -3.39 -9.51
CA LEU A 103 -12.91 -3.77 -10.44
C LEU A 103 -13.09 -2.70 -11.52
N ASP A 104 -13.22 -3.11 -12.77
CA ASP A 104 -13.69 -2.24 -13.85
C ASP A 104 -15.21 -1.96 -13.72
N THR A 105 -15.78 -1.21 -14.66
CA THR A 105 -17.19 -0.80 -14.62
C THR A 105 -18.19 -1.96 -14.77
N ILE A 106 -17.72 -3.13 -15.21
CA ILE A 106 -18.53 -4.34 -15.40
C ILE A 106 -18.18 -5.43 -14.38
N GLY A 107 -17.29 -5.14 -13.42
CA GLY A 107 -16.95 -6.01 -12.30
C GLY A 107 -15.77 -6.96 -12.52
N ASN A 108 -14.99 -6.80 -13.59
CA ASN A 108 -13.78 -7.61 -13.79
C ASN A 108 -12.59 -7.06 -13.01
N ILE A 109 -11.75 -7.96 -12.50
CA ILE A 109 -10.49 -7.58 -11.87
C ILE A 109 -9.51 -7.08 -12.94
N VAL A 110 -9.07 -5.84 -12.78
CA VAL A 110 -8.06 -5.20 -13.65
C VAL A 110 -6.88 -4.71 -12.82
N THR A 111 -5.69 -4.79 -13.39
CA THR A 111 -4.50 -4.16 -12.81
C THR A 111 -4.53 -2.67 -13.11
N VAL A 112 -4.60 -1.85 -12.08
CA VAL A 112 -4.64 -0.39 -12.15
C VAL A 112 -3.29 0.27 -11.87
N GLY A 113 -2.27 -0.53 -11.53
CA GLY A 113 -0.89 -0.09 -11.34
C GLY A 113 -0.11 -1.03 -10.42
N TYR A 114 0.92 -0.50 -9.77
CA TYR A 114 1.78 -1.27 -8.87
C TYR A 114 2.18 -0.49 -7.62
N LEU A 115 2.28 -1.19 -6.49
CA LEU A 115 2.95 -0.72 -5.29
C LEU A 115 4.33 -1.33 -5.16
N GLN A 116 5.32 -0.50 -4.85
CA GLN A 116 6.71 -0.91 -4.62
C GLN A 116 7.01 -0.77 -3.13
N VAL A 117 7.34 -1.88 -2.47
CA VAL A 117 7.50 -1.93 -1.02
C VAL A 117 8.74 -2.73 -0.62
N TYR A 118 9.31 -2.40 0.54
CA TYR A 118 10.21 -3.30 1.28
C TYR A 118 9.47 -3.85 2.51
N LEU A 119 9.65 -5.14 2.77
CA LEU A 119 9.04 -5.85 3.89
C LEU A 119 10.12 -6.48 4.76
N GLY A 120 10.04 -6.31 6.07
CA GLY A 120 10.93 -6.96 7.04
C GLY A 120 10.17 -7.42 8.28
N LEU A 121 10.56 -8.56 8.86
CA LEU A 121 10.08 -9.01 10.16
C LEU A 121 11.21 -8.87 11.18
N GLU A 122 10.97 -8.12 12.26
CA GLU A 122 11.90 -8.08 13.38
C GLU A 122 11.31 -8.83 14.58
N THR A 123 12.15 -9.65 15.20
CA THR A 123 11.92 -10.21 16.52
C THR A 123 12.57 -9.28 17.53
N GLY A 124 11.75 -8.54 18.28
CA GLY A 124 12.20 -7.85 19.49
C GLY A 124 12.59 -8.81 20.60
#